data_AF-A0A9R1CXU3-F1
#
_entry.id   AF-A0A9R1CXU3-F1
#
_cell.length_a   1.000
_cell.length_b   1.000
_cell.length_c   1.000
_cell.angle_alpha   90.00
_cell.angle_beta   90.00
_cell.angle_gamma   90.00
#
_symmetry.space_group_name_H-M   'P 1'
#
loop_
_entity.id
_entity.type
_entity.pdbx_description
1 polymer ?
#
loop_
_entity_poly.entity_id
_entity_poly.type
_entity_poly.pdbx_seq_one_letter_code
_entity_poly.pdbx_strand_id
1 'polypeptide(L)' 'MKKKIRIFAFSGALMLGMLMPTTASAYKYYVTLPNGTQVMFHASSKFQAISIFRANFTQGVLTSRPEGGYLDQL' A
#
# COMPACT_ATOMS: atom_id res chain seq x y z
N MET A 1 -42.56 -44.64 13.59
CA MET A 1 -41.15 -44.73 13.13
C MET A 1 -40.68 -43.36 12.66
N LYS A 2 -39.45 -42.97 13.00
CA LYS A 2 -38.99 -41.57 13.12
C LYS A 2 -38.81 -40.85 11.77
N LYS A 3 -39.29 -39.60 11.72
CA LYS A 3 -39.14 -38.57 10.65
C LYS A 3 -37.69 -38.46 10.18
N LYS A 4 -37.43 -38.61 8.88
CA LYS A 4 -36.12 -38.33 8.26
C LYS A 4 -36.12 -36.90 7.72
N ILE A 5 -35.58 -35.97 8.50
CA ILE A 5 -35.32 -34.59 8.08
C ILE A 5 -34.11 -34.63 7.15
N ARG A 6 -34.31 -34.36 5.85
CA ARG A 6 -33.24 -34.16 4.88
C ARG A 6 -32.81 -32.70 4.97
N ILE A 7 -31.73 -32.45 5.70
CA ILE A 7 -31.13 -31.12 5.81
C ILE A 7 -30.36 -30.87 4.50
N PHE A 8 -30.88 -29.97 3.67
CA PHE A 8 -30.15 -29.36 2.57
C PHE A 8 -29.09 -28.41 3.17
N ALA A 9 -27.85 -28.87 3.28
CA ALA A 9 -26.71 -27.99 3.51
C ALA A 9 -26.13 -27.59 2.15
N PHE A 10 -26.71 -26.56 1.54
CA PHE A 10 -26.12 -25.87 0.40
C PHE A 10 -24.98 -25.02 0.96
N SER A 11 -23.79 -25.60 1.05
CA SER A 11 -22.57 -24.89 1.45
C SER A 11 -22.20 -23.89 0.37
N GLY A 12 -22.87 -22.73 0.38
CA GLY A 12 -22.47 -21.55 -0.37
C GLY A 12 -21.10 -21.13 0.11
N ALA A 13 -20.06 -21.51 -0.63
CA ALA A 13 -18.71 -21.01 -0.45
C ALA A 13 -18.66 -19.54 -0.84
N LEU A 14 -19.13 -18.68 0.07
CA LEU A 14 -18.92 -17.24 0.06
C LEU A 14 -17.49 -16.99 0.56
N MET A 15 -16.52 -17.09 -0.33
CA MET A 15 -15.20 -16.45 -0.15
C MET A 15 -14.91 -15.51 -1.33
N LEU A 16 -15.83 -14.58 -1.57
CA LEU A 16 -15.50 -13.31 -2.21
C LEU A 16 -14.80 -12.45 -1.16
N GLY A 17 -13.51 -12.16 -1.33
CA GLY A 17 -12.89 -11.09 -0.54
C GLY A 17 -11.43 -11.22 -0.13
N MET A 18 -10.67 -12.21 -0.59
CA MET A 18 -9.20 -12.15 -0.47
C MET A 18 -8.59 -11.41 -1.66
N LEU A 19 -9.08 -10.20 -1.92
CA LEU A 19 -8.39 -9.17 -2.70
C LEU A 19 -7.90 -8.09 -1.73
N MET A 20 -7.10 -8.50 -0.77
CA MET A 20 -6.25 -7.56 -0.05
C MET A 20 -4.86 -7.85 -0.56
N PRO A 21 -4.29 -7.04 -1.46
CA PRO A 21 -2.88 -7.18 -1.75
C PRO A 21 -2.17 -6.98 -0.40
N THR A 22 -1.65 -8.05 0.17
CA THR A 22 -0.68 -7.99 1.27
C THR A 22 0.64 -7.50 0.69
N THR A 23 0.60 -6.33 0.06
CA THR A 23 1.75 -5.51 -0.24
C THR A 23 1.59 -4.31 0.68
N ALA A 24 1.71 -4.54 1.99
CA ALA A 24 2.37 -3.54 2.81
C ALA A 24 3.68 -3.28 2.07
N SER A 25 3.75 -2.17 1.34
CA SER A 25 4.93 -1.88 0.55
C SER A 25 6.10 -1.89 1.51
N ALA A 26 7.02 -2.84 1.33
CA ALA A 26 8.23 -2.94 2.15
C ALA A 26 9.07 -1.65 2.04
N TYR A 27 8.78 -0.82 1.03
CA TYR A 27 9.45 0.42 0.76
C TYR A 27 8.83 1.57 1.56
N LYS A 28 9.69 2.22 2.33
CA LYS A 28 9.41 3.50 2.96
C LYS A 28 10.00 4.61 2.10
N TYR A 29 9.20 5.62 1.81
CA TYR A 29 9.63 6.79 1.05
C TYR A 29 9.75 7.98 1.98
N TYR A 30 10.79 8.78 1.80
CA TYR A 30 11.09 9.94 2.61
C TYR A 30 11.24 11.16 1.72
N VAL A 31 10.51 12.22 2.06
CA VAL A 31 10.68 13.55 1.47
C VAL A 31 11.47 14.40 2.44
N THR A 32 12.66 14.84 2.05
CA THR A 32 13.44 15.80 2.82
C THR A 32 13.16 17.19 2.26
N LEU A 33 12.52 18.04 3.06
CA LEU A 33 12.21 19.43 2.73
C LEU A 33 13.44 20.34 2.93
N PRO A 34 13.47 21.54 2.32
CA PRO A 34 14.60 22.46 2.43
C PRO A 34 14.88 22.97 3.86
N ASN A 35 13.87 22.95 4.72
CA ASN A 35 14.01 23.27 6.14
C ASN A 35 14.59 22.10 6.98
N GLY A 36 15.02 21.01 6.33
CA GLY A 36 15.53 19.80 6.99
C GLY A 36 14.45 18.87 7.55
N THR A 37 13.16 19.21 7.43
CA THR A 37 12.06 18.35 7.86
C THR A 37 11.97 17.13 6.95
N GLN A 38 11.83 15.95 7.53
CA GLN A 38 11.65 14.72 6.78
C GLN A 38 10.25 14.14 6.98
N VAL A 39 9.55 13.88 5.88
CA VAL A 39 8.21 13.29 5.86
C VAL A 39 8.28 11.87 5.31
N MET A 40 7.79 10.90 6.07
CA MET A 40 7.77 9.49 5.66
C MET A 40 6.37 9.08 5.18
N PHE A 41 6.28 8.39 4.05
CA PHE A 41 5.04 7.84 3.54
C PHE A 41 5.24 6.50 2.83
N HIS A 42 4.17 5.71 2.74
CA HIS A 42 4.17 4.42 2.05
C HIS A 42 3.55 4.58 0.65
N ALA A 43 4.11 3.89 -0.32
CA ALA A 43 3.56 3.77 -1.66
C ALA A 43 3.84 2.38 -2.21
N SER A 44 2.95 1.84 -3.03
CA SER A 44 3.04 0.48 -3.56
C SER A 44 4.14 0.32 -4.61
N SER A 45 4.63 1.42 -5.18
CA SER A 45 5.69 1.44 -6.18
C SER A 45 6.46 2.76 -6.20
N LYS A 46 7.67 2.76 -6.76
CA LYS A 46 8.47 3.99 -6.97
C LYS A 46 7.72 5.02 -7.81
N PHE A 47 6.99 4.58 -8.83
CA PHE A 47 6.20 5.47 -9.69
C PHE A 47 5.05 6.13 -8.91
N GLN A 48 4.35 5.37 -8.08
CA GLN A 48 3.33 5.92 -7.19
C GLN A 48 3.94 6.92 -6.19
N ALA A 49 5.13 6.61 -5.66
CA ALA A 49 5.83 7.53 -4.75
C ALA A 49 6.19 8.86 -5.41
N ILE A 50 6.70 8.84 -6.65
CA ILE A 50 7.01 10.05 -7.42
C ILE A 50 5.73 10.86 -7.69
N SER A 51 4.64 10.18 -8.09
CA SER A 51 3.36 10.86 -8.32
C SER A 51 2.81 11.53 -7.05
N ILE A 52 2.87 10.86 -5.90
CA ILE A 52 2.46 11.44 -4.61
C ILE A 52 3.36 12.63 -4.26
N PHE A 53 4.67 12.50 -4.46
CA PHE A 53 5.64 13.56 -4.20
C PHE A 53 5.36 14.81 -5.04
N ARG A 54 5.20 14.66 -6.36
CA ARG A 54 4.90 15.78 -7.28
C ARG A 54 3.52 16.41 -7.05
N ALA A 55 2.55 15.64 -6.55
CA ALA A 55 1.20 16.13 -6.29
C ALA A 55 1.05 16.88 -4.96
N ASN A 56 1.86 16.54 -3.94
CA ASN A 56 1.68 17.04 -2.57
C ASN A 56 2.79 17.97 -2.09
N PHE A 57 3.90 18.05 -2.83
CA PHE A 57 5.05 18.87 -2.46
C PHE A 57 5.42 19.80 -3.61
N THR A 58 5.92 20.98 -3.26
CA THR A 58 6.42 21.98 -4.22
C THR A 58 7.95 22.07 -4.24
N GLN A 59 8.61 21.46 -3.26
CA GLN A 59 10.06 21.47 -3.07
C GLN A 59 10.49 20.27 -2.23
N GLY A 60 11.74 19.82 -2.39
CA GLY A 60 12.36 18.79 -1.55
C GLY A 60 12.92 17.61 -2.33
N VAL A 61 13.48 16.64 -1.62
CA VAL A 61 14.13 15.46 -2.21
C VAL A 61 13.40 14.19 -1.80
N LEU A 62 12.95 13.40 -2.77
CA LEU A 62 12.34 12.10 -2.57
C LEU A 62 13.41 11.00 -2.58
N THR A 63 13.43 10.19 -1.52
CA THR A 63 14.32 9.03 -1.36
C THR A 63 13.53 7.79 -0.95
N SER A 64 14.11 6.61 -1.19
CA SER A 64 13.53 5.31 -0.80
C SER A 64 14.43 4.52 0.15
N ARG A 65 13.84 3.72 1.03
CA ARG A 65 14.50 2.75 1.90
C ARG A 65 13.89 1.35 1.74
N PRO A 66 14.64 0.25 1.89
CA PRO A 66 16.01 0.17 2.45
C PRO A 66 17.14 0.59 1.49
N GLU A 67 16.95 0.48 0.19
CA GLU A 67 18.00 0.68 -0.85
C GLU A 67 18.55 2.11 -0.98
N GLY A 68 18.10 3.06 -0.16
CA GLY A 68 18.68 4.40 -0.04
C GLY A 68 18.65 5.27 -1.31
N GLY A 69 17.87 4.86 -2.32
CA GLY A 69 17.94 5.47 -3.64
C GLY A 69 17.24 6.82 -3.70
N TYR A 70 17.95 7.83 -4.23
CA TYR A 70 17.36 9.05 -4.76
C TYR A 70 16.35 8.68 -5.86
N LEU A 71 15.16 9.27 -5.80
CA LEU A 71 14.11 9.04 -6.78
C LEU A 71 13.79 10.30 -7.57
N ASP A 72 13.67 11.43 -6.89
CA ASP A 72 13.24 12.67 -7.53
C ASP A 72 13.51 13.92 -6.67
N GLN A 73 13.47 15.10 -7.29
CA GLN A 73 13.61 16.41 -6.62
C GLN A 73 12.74 17.49 -7.26
N LEU A 74 12.22 18.36 -6.40
CA LEU A 74 11.48 19.58 -6.71
C LEU A 74 12.22 20.81 -6.16
#